data_AF-A0AA43RML3-F1
#
_entry.id   AF-A0AA43RML3-F1
#
_cell.length_a   1.000
_cell.length_b   1.000
_cell.length_c   1.000
_cell.angle_alpha   90.00
_cell.angle_beta   90.00
_cell.angle_gamma   90.00
#
_symmetry.space_group_name_H-M   'P 1'
#
loop_
_entity.id
_entity.type
_entity.pdbx_description
1 polymer ?
#
loop_
_entity_poly.entity_id
_entity_poly.type
_entity_poly.pdbx_seq_one_letter_code
_entity_poly.pdbx_strand_id
1 'polypeptide(L)'
;MGFMAMDLRDPKEAPKAGRFMLLGVTLLYVLSIGLALLFVSPEKVRPDQSSIIAALEAMELPILVYVLNGVMIVAGFSILVASLYAVSTMLVTLAEDKDAPSWLAVTKGKRKMPLYALGINMLGLCVTIVLSLFLPKQIFEHVTTAAGLVILYTWLFILASFLKLLKLKMGGWIRSMVAMALIIAAVAGTLFEKGGRPGFWSSLLIICVVALITWFREHLLKKREQTS
;
A
#
# COMPACT_ATOMS: atom_id res chain seq x y z
N MET A 1 -1.22 -1.89 17.63
CA MET A 1 -0.09 -0.96 17.39
C MET A 1 0.69 -1.51 16.20
N GLY A 2 1.19 -0.67 15.29
CA GLY A 2 1.92 -1.15 14.10
C GLY A 2 3.19 -1.92 14.50
N PHE A 3 3.71 -2.78 13.63
CA PHE A 3 4.87 -3.64 13.93
C PHE A 3 6.10 -2.83 14.40
N MET A 4 6.34 -1.64 13.83
CA MET A 4 7.43 -0.75 14.28
C MET A 4 7.14 0.03 15.57
N ALA A 5 5.89 0.03 16.06
CA ALA A 5 5.55 0.69 17.32
C ALA A 5 6.24 0.02 18.51
N MET A 6 6.61 -1.25 18.39
CA MET A 6 7.32 -2.01 19.41
C MET A 6 8.79 -1.61 19.51
N ASP A 7 9.35 -1.02 18.45
CA ASP A 7 10.75 -0.55 18.38
C ASP A 7 10.89 0.95 18.72
N LEU A 8 9.79 1.64 19.03
CA LEU A 8 9.84 3.05 19.43
C LEU A 8 10.42 3.19 20.85
N ARG A 9 11.31 4.18 21.01
CA ARG A 9 11.86 4.55 22.33
C ARG A 9 10.79 5.04 23.31
N ASP A 10 9.76 5.74 22.81
CA ASP A 10 8.56 6.08 23.57
C ASP A 10 7.29 5.84 22.72
N PRO A 11 6.55 4.75 22.97
CA PRO A 11 5.33 4.42 22.23
C PRO A 11 4.19 5.44 22.37
N LYS A 12 4.21 6.28 23.42
CA LYS A 12 3.15 7.27 23.68
C LYS A 12 3.19 8.44 22.69
N GLU A 13 4.35 8.70 22.09
CA GLU A 13 4.54 9.77 21.10
C GLU A 13 4.09 9.34 19.68
N ALA A 14 3.89 8.03 19.43
CA ALA A 14 3.53 7.53 18.11
C ALA A 14 2.28 8.20 17.49
N PRO A 15 1.17 8.43 18.24
CA PRO A 15 0.00 9.12 17.70
C PRO A 15 0.27 10.60 17.35
N LYS A 16 1.13 11.27 18.12
CA LYS A 16 1.49 12.68 17.91
C LYS A 16 2.38 12.83 16.68
N ALA A 17 3.41 11.97 16.57
CA ALA A 17 4.25 11.89 15.39
C ALA A 17 3.43 11.58 14.12
N GLY A 18 2.48 10.65 14.22
CA GLY A 18 1.56 10.34 13.12
C GLY A 18 0.72 11.54 12.67
N ARG A 19 0.14 12.30 13.62
CA ARG A 19 -0.61 13.53 13.28
C ARG A 19 0.28 14.59 12.62
N PHE A 20 1.48 14.79 13.14
CA PHE A 20 2.42 15.74 12.55
C PHE A 20 2.84 15.33 11.14
N MET A 21 3.13 14.05 10.92
CA MET A 21 3.42 13.50 9.60
C MET A 21 2.25 13.70 8.63
N LEU A 22 1.03 13.36 9.04
CA LEU A 22 -0.17 13.55 8.20
C LEU A 22 -0.40 15.02 7.85
N LEU A 23 -0.28 15.93 8.82
CA LEU A 23 -0.42 17.37 8.58
C LEU A 23 0.68 17.88 7.64
N GLY A 24 1.93 17.49 7.86
CA GLY A 24 3.07 17.90 7.03
C GLY A 24 2.91 17.44 5.58
N VAL A 25 2.56 16.17 5.36
CA VAL A 25 2.32 15.63 4.02
C VAL A 25 1.12 16.31 3.35
N THR A 26 0.02 16.49 4.07
CA THR A 26 -1.19 17.14 3.54
C THR A 26 -0.90 18.58 3.10
N LEU A 27 -0.24 19.35 3.97
CA LEU A 27 0.13 20.74 3.69
C LEU A 27 1.05 20.81 2.47
N LEU A 28 2.07 19.94 2.42
CA LEU A 28 3.02 19.89 1.30
C LEU A 28 2.34 19.55 -0.02
N TYR A 29 1.42 18.57 -0.03
CA TYR A 29 0.67 18.19 -1.23
C TYR A 29 -0.24 19.32 -1.71
N VAL A 30 -1.03 19.92 -0.82
CA VAL A 30 -1.95 21.02 -1.17
C VAL A 30 -1.18 22.21 -1.70
N LEU A 31 -0.07 22.57 -1.05
CA LEU A 31 0.79 23.67 -1.50
C LEU A 31 1.44 23.36 -2.85
N SER A 32 1.98 22.15 -3.02
CA SER A 32 2.61 21.73 -4.27
C SER A 32 1.65 21.71 -5.45
N ILE A 33 0.45 21.15 -5.28
CA ILE A 33 -0.58 21.12 -6.33
C ILE A 33 -1.10 22.53 -6.59
N GLY A 34 -1.34 23.33 -5.55
CA GLY A 34 -1.77 24.72 -5.68
C GLY A 34 -0.78 25.55 -6.48
N LEU A 35 0.52 25.42 -6.20
CA LEU A 35 1.58 26.07 -6.99
C LEU A 35 1.60 25.53 -8.42
N ALA A 36 1.55 24.21 -8.63
CA ALA A 36 1.55 23.65 -9.98
C ALA A 36 0.38 24.17 -10.84
N LEU A 37 -0.82 24.28 -10.27
CA LEU A 37 -2.01 24.81 -10.96
C LEU A 37 -1.92 26.32 -11.27
N LEU A 38 -1.17 27.09 -10.47
CA LEU A 38 -0.94 28.52 -10.72
C LEU A 38 0.08 28.76 -11.85
N PHE A 39 1.08 27.88 -11.97
CA PHE A 39 2.18 28.05 -12.93
C PHE A 39 1.97 27.31 -14.26
N VAL A 40 1.16 26.24 -14.30
CA VAL A 40 0.91 25.44 -15.51
C VAL A 40 -0.49 25.72 -16.03
N SER A 41 -0.59 26.21 -17.27
CA SER A 41 -1.89 26.34 -17.94
C SER A 41 -2.55 24.95 -18.10
N PRO A 42 -3.85 24.79 -17.81
CA PRO A 42 -4.55 23.50 -17.83
C PRO A 42 -4.34 22.69 -19.12
N GLU A 43 -4.11 23.38 -20.25
CA GLU A 43 -3.92 22.77 -21.56
C GLU A 43 -2.54 22.11 -21.77
N LYS A 44 -1.56 22.42 -20.92
CA LYS A 44 -0.20 21.85 -20.98
C LYS A 44 0.05 20.75 -19.95
N VAL A 45 -0.97 20.36 -19.18
CA VAL A 45 -0.86 19.26 -18.21
C VAL A 45 -0.80 17.94 -18.97
N ARG A 46 0.43 17.48 -19.19
CA ARG A 46 0.73 16.18 -19.77
C ARG A 46 0.52 15.08 -18.72
N PRO A 47 -0.35 14.08 -18.95
CA PRO A 47 -0.56 12.99 -18.00
C PRO A 47 0.67 12.08 -17.84
N ASP A 48 1.64 12.16 -18.76
CA ASP A 48 2.85 11.35 -18.80
C ASP A 48 4.06 12.00 -18.11
N GLN A 49 3.97 13.27 -17.66
CA GLN A 49 5.04 13.94 -16.92
C GLN A 49 4.53 14.52 -15.60
N SER A 50 5.39 14.53 -14.58
CA SER A 50 5.09 15.21 -13.31
C SER A 50 4.82 16.70 -13.58
N SER A 51 3.70 17.22 -13.08
CA SER A 51 3.32 18.62 -13.22
C SER A 51 4.37 19.59 -12.65
N ILE A 52 5.15 19.14 -11.66
CA ILE A 52 6.30 19.89 -11.12
C ILE A 52 7.43 19.97 -12.15
N ILE A 53 7.73 18.87 -12.83
CA ILE A 53 8.74 18.84 -13.90
C ILE A 53 8.28 19.72 -15.06
N ALA A 54 7.02 19.59 -15.47
CA ALA A 54 6.44 20.39 -16.56
C ALA A 54 6.47 21.91 -16.24
N ALA A 55 6.21 22.29 -14.98
CA ALA A 55 6.35 23.68 -14.54
C ALA A 55 7.79 24.19 -14.63
N LEU A 56 8.77 23.35 -14.26
CA LEU A 56 10.19 23.70 -14.30
C LEU A 56 10.78 23.75 -15.70
N GLU A 57 10.33 22.86 -16.59
CA GLU A 57 10.64 22.93 -18.02
C GLU A 57 10.10 24.22 -18.63
N ALA A 58 8.89 24.66 -18.25
CA ALA A 58 8.32 25.92 -18.69
C ALA A 58 9.06 27.16 -18.17
N MET A 59 9.82 27.04 -17.08
CA MET A 59 10.69 28.10 -16.54
C MET A 59 12.11 28.08 -17.14
N GLU A 60 12.39 27.20 -18.12
CA GLU A 60 13.69 27.07 -18.80
C GLU A 60 14.88 26.82 -17.85
N LEU A 61 14.66 26.10 -16.73
CA LEU A 61 15.71 25.74 -15.76
C LEU A 61 16.10 24.25 -15.87
N PRO A 62 16.86 23.84 -16.92
CA PRO A 62 17.13 22.43 -17.20
C PRO A 62 17.90 21.72 -16.09
N ILE A 63 18.81 22.43 -15.40
CA ILE A 63 19.61 21.86 -14.30
C ILE A 63 18.70 21.37 -13.17
N LEU A 64 17.64 22.12 -12.86
CA LEU A 64 16.73 21.81 -11.77
C LEU A 64 15.87 20.57 -12.07
N VAL A 65 15.53 20.35 -13.35
CA VAL A 65 14.85 19.13 -13.83
C VAL A 65 15.71 17.88 -13.59
N TYR A 66 17.00 17.91 -13.95
CA TYR A 66 17.91 16.78 -13.74
C TYR A 66 18.11 16.48 -12.25
N VAL A 67 18.28 17.51 -11.42
CA VAL A 67 18.42 17.35 -9.97
C VAL A 67 17.17 16.71 -9.36
N LEU A 68 15.97 17.19 -9.70
CA LEU A 68 14.73 16.62 -9.19
C LEU A 68 14.51 15.17 -9.64
N ASN A 69 14.82 14.85 -10.90
CA ASN A 69 14.78 13.48 -11.39
C ASN A 69 15.71 12.57 -10.58
N GLY A 70 16.94 13.03 -10.29
CA GLY A 70 17.87 12.33 -9.42
C GLY A 70 17.30 12.10 -8.01
N VAL A 71 16.73 13.14 -7.40
CA VAL A 71 16.10 13.04 -6.06
C VAL A 71 14.94 12.05 -6.08
N MET A 72 14.07 12.08 -7.09
CA MET A 72 12.94 11.15 -7.20
C MET A 72 13.39 9.70 -7.34
N ILE A 73 14.46 9.44 -8.10
CA ILE A 73 15.03 8.09 -8.21
C ILE A 73 15.54 7.62 -6.84
N VAL A 74 16.34 8.43 -6.15
CA VAL A 74 16.87 8.10 -4.82
C VAL A 74 15.74 7.87 -3.81
N ALA A 75 14.72 8.73 -3.81
CA ALA A 75 13.55 8.59 -2.96
C ALA A 75 12.78 7.29 -3.26
N GLY A 76 12.59 6.96 -4.54
CA GLY A 76 11.96 5.72 -4.98
C GLY A 76 12.72 4.48 -4.48
N PHE A 77 14.04 4.45 -4.65
CA PHE A 77 14.88 3.36 -4.11
C PHE A 77 14.79 3.26 -2.58
N SER A 78 14.74 4.40 -1.87
CA SER A 78 14.57 4.40 -0.42
C SER A 78 13.24 3.78 0.01
N ILE A 79 12.14 4.12 -0.68
CA ILE A 79 10.80 3.54 -0.41
C ILE A 79 10.82 2.04 -0.68
N LEU A 80 11.43 1.60 -1.79
CA LEU A 80 11.52 0.18 -2.14
C LEU A 80 12.23 -0.64 -1.06
N VAL A 81 13.37 -0.16 -0.56
CA VAL A 81 14.10 -0.85 0.53
C VAL A 81 13.26 -0.92 1.81
N ALA A 82 12.57 0.17 2.17
CA ALA A 82 11.69 0.20 3.34
C ALA A 82 10.49 -0.76 3.19
N SER A 83 9.85 -0.80 2.02
CA SER A 83 8.73 -1.70 1.72
C SER A 83 9.15 -3.17 1.75
N LEU A 84 10.31 -3.51 1.17
CA LEU A 84 10.85 -4.88 1.21
C LEU A 84 11.09 -5.34 2.65
N TYR A 85 11.66 -4.47 3.49
CA TYR A 85 11.87 -4.76 4.90
C TYR A 85 10.54 -4.96 5.64
N ALA A 86 9.57 -4.05 5.43
CA ALA A 86 8.25 -4.12 6.07
C ALA A 86 7.50 -5.42 5.71
N VAL A 87 7.43 -5.77 4.43
CA VAL A 87 6.74 -7.00 3.97
C VAL A 87 7.45 -8.23 4.48
N SER A 88 8.79 -8.27 4.42
CA SER A 88 9.55 -9.42 4.93
C SER A 88 9.34 -9.63 6.43
N THR A 89 9.30 -8.55 7.20
CA THR A 89 9.04 -8.60 8.64
C THR A 89 7.62 -9.06 8.93
N MET A 90 6.62 -8.54 8.20
CA MET A 90 5.23 -9.01 8.29
C MET A 90 5.11 -10.51 8.00
N LEU A 91 5.77 -11.02 6.96
CA LEU A 91 5.74 -12.45 6.62
C LEU A 91 6.35 -13.32 7.72
N VAL A 92 7.41 -12.85 8.38
CA VAL A 92 8.02 -13.53 9.53
C VAL A 92 7.07 -13.57 10.71
N THR A 93 6.49 -12.42 11.10
CA THR A 93 5.52 -12.34 12.21
C THR A 93 4.33 -13.26 11.96
N LEU A 94 3.80 -13.26 10.73
CA LEU A 94 2.70 -14.13 10.34
C LEU A 94 3.08 -15.62 10.43
N ALA A 95 4.33 -15.98 10.12
CA ALA A 95 4.82 -17.35 10.24
C ALA A 95 5.08 -17.76 11.70
N GLU A 96 5.52 -16.84 12.56
CA GLU A 96 5.66 -17.03 14.00
C GLU A 96 4.29 -17.27 14.67
N ASP A 97 3.26 -16.53 14.25
CA ASP A 97 1.87 -16.67 14.69
C ASP A 97 1.15 -17.90 14.08
N LYS A 98 1.87 -18.73 13.30
CA LYS A 98 1.35 -19.91 12.57
C LYS A 98 0.26 -19.56 11.54
N ASP A 99 0.17 -18.30 11.14
CA ASP A 99 -0.70 -17.77 10.09
C ASP A 99 -0.07 -17.86 8.69
N ALA A 100 1.25 -18.09 8.60
CA ALA A 100 1.99 -18.37 7.37
C ALA A 100 2.88 -19.63 7.50
N PRO A 101 3.39 -20.19 6.38
CA PRO A 101 4.26 -21.36 6.43
C PRO A 101 5.51 -21.16 7.32
N SER A 102 5.78 -22.13 8.19
CA SER A 102 6.82 -22.03 9.23
C SER A 102 8.24 -21.78 8.70
N TRP A 103 8.52 -22.14 7.45
CA TRP A 103 9.82 -21.86 6.81
C TRP A 103 10.07 -20.37 6.58
N LEU A 104 9.03 -19.52 6.58
CA LEU A 104 9.17 -18.07 6.50
C LEU A 104 9.66 -17.43 7.80
N ALA A 105 9.43 -18.07 8.94
CA ALA A 105 9.96 -17.61 10.23
C ALA A 105 11.48 -17.85 10.36
N VAL A 106 12.08 -18.62 9.45
CA VAL A 106 13.50 -18.95 9.53
C VAL A 106 14.35 -17.73 9.15
N THR A 107 14.99 -17.17 10.17
CA THR A 107 15.97 -16.09 10.04
C THR A 107 17.39 -16.63 10.13
N LYS A 108 18.32 -16.08 9.34
CA LYS A 108 19.73 -16.53 9.30
C LYS A 108 20.70 -15.41 9.66
N GLY A 109 21.84 -15.79 10.24
CA GLY A 109 22.99 -14.92 10.54
C GLY A 109 22.82 -14.02 11.76
N LYS A 110 23.87 -13.23 12.07
CA LYS A 110 23.93 -12.34 13.25
C LYS A 110 22.86 -11.24 13.25
N ARG A 111 22.34 -10.87 12.08
CA ARG A 111 21.32 -9.82 11.89
C ARG A 111 19.90 -10.38 11.76
N LYS A 112 19.69 -11.69 11.99
CA LYS A 112 18.39 -12.37 11.85
C LYS A 112 17.68 -12.00 10.53
N MET A 113 18.39 -12.07 9.41
CA MET A 113 17.83 -11.67 8.12
C MET A 113 16.82 -12.73 7.61
N PRO A 114 15.60 -12.33 7.22
CA PRO A 114 14.57 -13.25 6.74
C PRO A 114 14.75 -13.56 5.24
N LEU A 115 15.75 -14.36 4.92
CA LEU A 115 16.14 -14.64 3.53
C LEU A 115 15.02 -15.27 2.69
N TYR A 116 14.21 -16.16 3.28
CA TYR A 116 13.10 -16.78 2.56
C TYR A 116 11.97 -15.78 2.24
N ALA A 117 11.65 -14.88 3.18
CA ALA A 117 10.67 -13.83 2.95
C ALA A 117 11.17 -12.82 1.89
N LEU A 118 12.46 -12.47 1.92
CA LEU A 118 13.10 -11.67 0.87
C LEU A 118 13.04 -12.37 -0.50
N GLY A 119 13.25 -13.68 -0.53
CA GLY A 119 13.11 -14.49 -1.75
C GLY A 119 11.72 -14.40 -2.37
N ILE A 120 10.64 -14.46 -1.56
CA ILE A 120 9.27 -14.26 -2.04
C ILE A 120 9.09 -12.86 -2.63
N ASN A 121 9.58 -11.83 -1.95
CA ASN A 121 9.50 -10.46 -2.46
C ASN A 121 10.22 -10.32 -3.81
N MET A 122 11.39 -10.93 -3.95
CA MET A 122 12.17 -10.91 -5.19
C MET A 122 11.46 -11.65 -6.33
N LEU A 123 10.80 -12.78 -6.04
CA LEU A 123 9.94 -13.46 -7.00
C LEU A 123 8.78 -12.58 -7.44
N GLY A 124 8.11 -11.89 -6.52
CA GLY A 124 7.05 -10.93 -6.83
C GLY A 124 7.54 -9.84 -7.78
N LEU A 125 8.70 -9.24 -7.48
CA LEU A 125 9.32 -8.22 -8.33
C LEU A 125 9.67 -8.77 -9.72
N CYS A 126 10.22 -9.98 -9.82
CA CYS A 126 10.52 -10.62 -11.11
C CYS A 126 9.24 -10.84 -11.93
N VAL A 127 8.17 -11.33 -11.30
CA VAL A 127 6.87 -11.52 -11.95
C VAL A 127 6.33 -10.19 -12.47
N THR A 128 6.42 -9.11 -11.69
CA THR A 128 6.00 -7.77 -12.12
C THR A 128 6.81 -7.28 -13.32
N ILE A 129 8.13 -7.48 -13.32
CA ILE A 129 9.00 -7.09 -14.45
C ILE A 129 8.63 -7.87 -15.71
N VAL A 130 8.47 -9.20 -15.60
CA VAL A 130 8.08 -10.05 -16.74
C VAL A 130 6.73 -9.61 -17.28
N LEU A 131 5.75 -9.37 -16.40
CA LEU A 131 4.42 -8.92 -16.80
C LEU A 131 4.44 -7.53 -17.46
N SER A 132 5.39 -6.68 -17.07
CA SER A 132 5.62 -5.38 -17.69
C SER A 132 6.06 -5.48 -19.15
N LEU A 133 6.86 -6.51 -19.50
CA LEU A 133 7.31 -6.75 -20.87
C LEU A 133 6.16 -7.19 -21.80
N PHE A 134 5.14 -7.88 -21.28
CA PHE A 134 4.00 -8.35 -22.07
C PHE A 134 2.92 -7.28 -22.30
N LEU A 135 2.74 -6.34 -21.37
CA LEU A 135 1.65 -5.34 -21.39
C LEU A 135 2.15 -3.89 -21.15
N PRO A 136 3.08 -3.38 -21.96
CA PRO A 136 3.90 -2.21 -21.64
C PRO A 136 3.13 -0.89 -21.42
N LYS A 137 1.90 -0.76 -21.95
CA LYS A 137 1.11 0.48 -21.84
C LYS A 137 0.01 0.45 -20.78
N GLN A 138 -0.48 -0.73 -20.41
CA GLN A 138 -1.66 -0.87 -19.54
C GLN A 138 -1.34 -1.52 -18.21
N ILE A 139 -0.18 -2.18 -18.09
CA ILE A 139 0.19 -2.89 -16.87
C ILE A 139 0.31 -1.98 -15.67
N PHE A 140 0.89 -0.78 -15.85
CA PHE A 140 1.05 0.18 -14.77
C PHE A 140 -0.30 0.63 -14.22
N GLU A 141 -1.24 0.97 -15.11
CA GLU A 141 -2.60 1.35 -14.74
C GLU A 141 -3.30 0.19 -14.01
N HIS A 142 -3.27 -1.02 -14.58
CA HIS A 142 -3.95 -2.18 -14.00
C HIS A 142 -3.39 -2.58 -12.64
N VAL A 143 -2.06 -2.64 -12.50
CA VAL A 143 -1.39 -3.01 -11.24
C VAL A 143 -1.61 -1.92 -10.18
N THR A 144 -1.51 -0.65 -10.56
CA THR A 144 -1.72 0.47 -9.63
C THR A 144 -3.16 0.54 -9.16
N THR A 145 -4.13 0.37 -10.05
CA THR A 145 -5.55 0.31 -9.68
C THR A 145 -5.83 -0.90 -8.78
N ALA A 146 -5.32 -2.08 -9.12
CA ALA A 146 -5.50 -3.28 -8.31
C ALA A 146 -4.89 -3.10 -6.90
N ALA A 147 -3.66 -2.59 -6.81
CA ALA A 147 -3.00 -2.30 -5.53
C ALA A 147 -3.77 -1.24 -4.72
N GLY A 148 -4.27 -0.19 -5.38
CA GLY A 148 -5.13 0.84 -4.81
C GLY A 148 -6.44 0.29 -4.23
N LEU A 149 -7.05 -0.68 -4.90
CA LEU A 149 -8.24 -1.35 -4.38
C LEU A 149 -7.92 -2.25 -3.20
N VAL A 150 -6.82 -3.01 -3.24
CA VAL A 150 -6.39 -3.87 -2.14
C VAL A 150 -6.11 -3.07 -0.87
N ILE A 151 -5.52 -1.89 -0.96
CA ILE A 151 -5.31 -1.02 0.21
C ILE A 151 -6.64 -0.48 0.77
N LEU A 152 -7.61 -0.14 -0.09
CA LEU A 152 -8.94 0.26 0.33
C LEU A 152 -9.68 -0.89 1.05
N TYR A 153 -9.59 -2.12 0.54
CA TYR A 153 -10.15 -3.30 1.21
C TYR A 153 -9.48 -3.55 2.55
N THR A 154 -8.17 -3.37 2.65
CA THR A 154 -7.43 -3.48 3.91
C THR A 154 -7.99 -2.50 4.95
N TRP A 155 -8.25 -1.25 4.56
CA TRP A 155 -8.87 -0.26 5.45
C TRP A 155 -10.30 -0.65 5.85
N LEU A 156 -11.07 -1.23 4.93
CA LEU A 156 -12.40 -1.75 5.21
C LEU A 156 -12.34 -2.86 6.28
N PHE A 157 -11.41 -3.80 6.17
CA PHE A 157 -11.18 -4.84 7.18
C PHE A 157 -10.70 -4.28 8.53
N ILE A 158 -9.82 -3.27 8.51
CA ILE A 158 -9.38 -2.59 9.73
C ILE A 158 -10.57 -1.91 10.42
N LEU A 159 -11.42 -1.19 9.69
CA LEU A 159 -12.61 -0.54 10.23
C LEU A 159 -13.62 -1.56 10.76
N ALA A 160 -13.85 -2.66 10.04
CA ALA A 160 -14.74 -3.73 10.51
C ALA A 160 -14.23 -4.37 11.81
N SER A 161 -12.92 -4.62 11.89
CA SER A 161 -12.28 -5.15 13.10
C SER A 161 -12.34 -4.15 14.25
N PHE A 162 -12.13 -2.86 13.96
CA PHE A 162 -12.24 -1.76 14.92
C PHE A 162 -13.65 -1.67 15.52
N LEU A 163 -14.69 -1.78 14.68
CA LEU A 163 -16.10 -1.81 15.13
C LEU A 163 -16.42 -3.04 16.00
N LYS A 164 -15.83 -4.20 15.68
CA LYS A 164 -16.07 -5.46 16.41
C LYS A 164 -15.31 -5.53 17.74
N LEU A 165 -14.07 -5.07 17.77
CA LEU A 165 -13.16 -5.24 18.93
C LEU A 165 -13.28 -4.12 19.96
N LEU A 166 -13.72 -2.92 19.57
CA LEU A 166 -13.81 -1.77 20.47
C LEU A 166 -15.26 -1.38 20.74
N LYS A 167 -15.56 -1.10 22.01
CA LYS A 167 -16.85 -0.52 22.41
C LYS A 167 -16.86 0.97 22.05
N LEU A 168 -17.44 1.29 20.90
CA LEU A 168 -17.46 2.67 20.38
C LEU A 168 -18.65 3.46 20.94
N LYS A 169 -18.40 4.72 21.30
CA LYS A 169 -19.46 5.70 21.48
C LYS A 169 -20.10 6.02 20.12
N MET A 170 -21.36 6.47 20.14
CA MET A 170 -22.17 6.74 18.94
C MET A 170 -21.43 7.57 17.87
N GLY A 171 -20.69 8.60 18.26
CA GLY A 171 -19.90 9.40 17.32
C GLY A 171 -18.74 8.66 16.63
N GLY A 172 -18.09 7.72 17.31
CA GLY A 172 -17.03 6.90 16.71
C GLY A 172 -17.57 5.83 15.76
N TRP A 173 -18.75 5.28 16.08
CA TRP A 173 -19.46 4.36 15.21
C TRP A 173 -19.92 5.04 13.92
N ILE A 174 -20.55 6.22 14.01
CA ILE A 174 -20.99 7.00 12.84
C ILE A 174 -19.80 7.34 11.93
N ARG A 175 -18.68 7.82 12.49
CA ARG A 175 -17.47 8.14 11.69
C ARG A 175 -16.93 6.91 10.96
N SER A 176 -16.94 5.75 11.61
CA SER A 176 -16.48 4.49 11.00
C SER A 176 -17.42 4.04 9.88
N MET A 177 -18.74 4.18 10.07
CA MET A 177 -19.73 3.89 9.04
C MET A 177 -19.61 4.82 7.83
N VAL A 178 -19.46 6.13 8.06
CA VAL A 178 -19.24 7.12 6.99
C VAL A 178 -17.96 6.80 6.21
N ALA A 179 -16.86 6.51 6.90
CA ALA A 179 -15.60 6.13 6.25
C ALA A 179 -15.77 4.85 5.41
N MET A 180 -16.46 3.84 5.93
CA MET A 180 -16.72 2.60 5.21
C MET A 180 -17.60 2.83 3.97
N ALA A 181 -18.64 3.67 4.08
CA ALA A 181 -19.48 4.05 2.96
C ALA A 181 -18.68 4.80 1.86
N LEU A 182 -17.78 5.71 2.24
CA LEU A 182 -16.91 6.42 1.30
C LEU A 182 -15.96 5.46 0.58
N ILE A 183 -15.38 4.49 1.30
CA ILE A 183 -14.52 3.47 0.70
C ILE A 183 -15.32 2.61 -0.29
N ILE A 184 -16.51 2.16 0.08
CA ILE A 184 -17.38 1.37 -0.81
C ILE A 184 -17.76 2.18 -2.05
N ALA A 185 -18.10 3.46 -1.89
CA ALA A 185 -18.39 4.34 -3.02
C ALA A 185 -17.19 4.53 -3.94
N ALA A 186 -15.98 4.70 -3.39
CA ALA A 186 -14.75 4.81 -4.18
C ALA A 186 -14.46 3.53 -4.97
N VAL A 187 -14.58 2.36 -4.32
CA VAL A 187 -14.43 1.05 -4.97
C VAL A 187 -15.48 0.87 -6.08
N ALA A 188 -16.75 1.19 -5.82
CA ALA A 188 -17.82 1.11 -6.82
C ALA A 188 -17.58 2.09 -7.97
N GLY A 189 -17.03 3.28 -7.70
CA GLY A 189 -16.64 4.26 -8.70
C GLY A 189 -15.64 3.73 -9.74
N THR A 190 -14.70 2.87 -9.32
CA THR A 190 -13.71 2.27 -10.23
C THR A 190 -14.31 1.36 -11.30
N LEU A 191 -15.56 0.87 -11.12
CA LEU A 191 -16.28 0.09 -12.14
C LEU A 191 -16.74 0.94 -13.33
N PHE A 192 -17.00 2.23 -13.08
CA PHE A 192 -17.49 3.15 -14.11
C PHE A 192 -16.36 3.65 -15.02
N GLU A 193 -15.11 3.55 -14.58
CA GLU A 193 -13.94 3.99 -15.33
C GLU A 193 -13.38 2.87 -16.21
N LYS A 194 -13.33 3.08 -17.53
CA LYS A 194 -12.95 2.03 -18.50
C LYS A 194 -11.54 1.47 -18.27
N GLY A 195 -10.60 2.31 -17.82
CA GLY A 195 -9.23 1.90 -17.50
C GLY A 195 -9.10 1.17 -16.15
N GLY A 196 -10.01 1.42 -15.21
CA GLY A 196 -9.99 0.82 -13.87
C GLY A 196 -10.59 -0.59 -13.78
N ARG A 197 -11.45 -0.98 -14.74
CA ARG A 197 -12.17 -2.27 -14.71
C ARG A 197 -11.25 -3.50 -14.60
N PRO A 198 -10.16 -3.64 -15.39
CA PRO A 198 -9.27 -4.79 -15.26
C PRO A 198 -8.59 -4.86 -13.87
N GLY A 199 -8.27 -3.70 -13.29
CA GLY A 199 -7.73 -3.60 -11.94
C GLY A 199 -8.75 -4.05 -10.88
N PHE A 200 -10.03 -3.74 -11.06
CA PHE A 200 -11.11 -4.21 -10.19
C PHE A 200 -11.28 -5.73 -10.21
N TRP A 201 -11.33 -6.34 -11.39
CA TRP A 201 -11.44 -7.81 -11.47
C TRP A 201 -10.21 -8.51 -10.87
N SER A 202 -9.03 -7.94 -11.09
CA SER A 202 -7.78 -8.44 -10.51
C SER A 202 -7.79 -8.36 -8.97
N SER A 203 -8.30 -7.26 -8.40
CA SER A 203 -8.37 -7.10 -6.95
C SER A 203 -9.42 -8.01 -6.31
N LEU A 204 -10.56 -8.25 -6.99
CA LEU A 204 -11.56 -9.21 -6.55
C LEU A 204 -11.00 -10.63 -6.53
N LEU A 205 -10.23 -11.01 -7.57
CA LEU A 205 -9.53 -12.29 -7.61
C LEU A 205 -8.58 -12.44 -6.41
N ILE A 206 -7.81 -11.40 -6.07
CA ILE A 206 -6.93 -11.41 -4.89
C ILE A 206 -7.73 -11.66 -3.61
N ILE A 207 -8.86 -10.97 -3.40
CA ILE A 207 -9.72 -11.21 -2.22
C ILE A 207 -10.26 -12.64 -2.22
N CYS A 208 -10.75 -13.14 -3.37
CA CYS A 208 -11.26 -14.50 -3.47
C CYS A 208 -10.19 -15.54 -3.11
N VAL A 209 -8.95 -15.36 -3.58
CA VAL A 209 -7.82 -16.23 -3.24
C VAL A 209 -7.52 -16.17 -1.75
N VAL A 210 -7.46 -14.96 -1.16
CA VAL A 210 -7.24 -14.80 0.29
C VAL A 210 -8.35 -15.48 1.09
N ALA A 211 -9.61 -15.28 0.71
CA ALA A 211 -10.77 -15.88 1.36
C ALA A 211 -10.78 -17.41 1.24
N LEU A 212 -10.38 -17.96 0.10
CA LEU A 212 -10.23 -19.40 -0.10
C LEU A 212 -9.13 -19.98 0.79
N ILE A 213 -7.98 -19.31 0.88
CA ILE A 213 -6.86 -19.74 1.73
C ILE A 213 -7.27 -19.72 3.20
N THR A 214 -7.91 -18.64 3.67
CA THR A 214 -8.38 -18.54 5.07
C THR A 214 -9.45 -19.58 5.38
N TRP A 215 -10.42 -19.77 4.49
CA TRP A 215 -11.47 -20.78 4.65
C TRP A 215 -10.89 -22.21 4.69
N PHE A 216 -9.98 -22.53 3.77
CA PHE A 216 -9.33 -23.85 3.73
C PHE A 216 -8.50 -24.10 4.99
N ARG A 217 -7.81 -23.08 5.51
CA ARG A 217 -7.06 -23.16 6.75
C ARG A 217 -7.96 -23.39 7.96
N GLU A 218 -9.05 -22.64 8.10
CA GLU A 218 -10.04 -22.85 9.17
C GLU A 218 -10.66 -24.25 9.10
N HIS A 219 -10.93 -24.74 7.88
CA HIS A 219 -11.49 -26.07 7.68
C HIS A 219 -10.50 -27.18 8.06
N LEU A 220 -9.21 -27.01 7.75
CA LEU A 220 -8.15 -27.94 8.18
C LEU A 220 -7.89 -27.88 9.69
N LEU A 221 -7.95 -26.70 10.31
CA LEU A 221 -7.80 -26.54 11.76
C LEU A 221 -8.95 -27.22 12.52
N LYS A 222 -10.20 -26.98 12.12
CA LYS A 222 -11.37 -27.67 12.70
C LYS A 222 -11.30 -29.19 12.56
N LYS A 223 -10.75 -29.69 11.44
CA LYS A 223 -10.59 -31.14 11.22
C LYS A 223 -9.52 -31.76 12.13
N ARG A 224 -8.48 -31.00 12.51
CA ARG A 224 -7.47 -31.43 13.50
C ARG A 224 -7.99 -31.40 14.94
N GLU A 225 -8.83 -30.44 15.30
CA GLU A 225 -9.44 -30.38 16.64
C GLU A 225 -10.47 -31.48 16.89
N GLN A 226 -11.09 -32.04 15.84
CA GLN A 226 -12.05 -33.15 15.96
C GLN A 226 -11.39 -34.55 15.99
N THR A 227 -10.09 -34.65 15.76
CA THR A 227 -9.33 -35.91 15.72
C THR A 227 -8.35 -36.08 16.88
N SER A 228 -8.33 -35.13 17.83
CA SER A 228 -7.58 -35.20 19.10
C SER A 228 -8.52 -35.28 20.29
#